data_AF-A0A2E9YUX0-F1
#
_entry.id   AF-A0A2E9YUX0-F1
#
_cell.length_a   1.000
_cell.length_b   1.000
_cell.length_c   1.000
_cell.angle_alpha   90.00
_cell.angle_beta   90.00
_cell.angle_gamma   90.00
#
_symmetry.space_group_name_H-M   'P 1'
#
loop_
_entity.id
_entity.type
_entity.pdbx_description
1 polymer ?
#
loop_
_entity_poly.entity_id
_entity_poly.type
_entity_poly.pdbx_seq_one_letter_code
_entity_poly.pdbx_strand_id
1 'polypeptide(L)'
;MERERSREYIKGRRVNDPEFRQACITRAANRAAKKRNAEGFYTPQDIERINARQNYKCVECGWSTKYERHVDHIMPLALGGSNWPSNLQVLCPICNLKKGAKHPIDFALQRGRLV
;
A
#
# COMPACT_ATOMS: atom_id res chain seq x y z
N MET A 1 -11.71 30.86 -9.34
CA MET A 1 -13.03 30.68 -8.71
C MET A 1 -13.61 29.27 -8.85
N GLU A 2 -14.19 28.82 -9.97
CA GLU A 2 -14.84 27.48 -10.03
C GLU A 2 -13.89 26.28 -9.82
N ARG A 3 -12.69 26.35 -10.40
CA ARG A 3 -11.65 25.31 -10.23
C ARG A 3 -11.16 25.20 -8.78
N GLU A 4 -11.10 26.32 -8.05
CA GLU A 4 -10.69 26.35 -6.65
C GLU A 4 -11.77 25.75 -5.76
N ARG A 5 -13.03 26.15 -5.97
CA ARG A 5 -14.19 25.59 -5.27
C ARG A 5 -14.29 24.07 -5.45
N SER A 6 -14.02 23.57 -6.66
CA SER A 6 -13.97 22.13 -6.95
C SER A 6 -12.82 21.42 -6.22
N ARG A 7 -11.62 22.03 -6.16
CA ARG A 7 -10.48 21.49 -5.42
C ARG A 7 -10.74 21.41 -3.92
N GLU A 8 -11.32 22.45 -3.34
CA GLU A 8 -11.70 22.49 -1.92
C GLU A 8 -12.74 21.43 -1.60
N TYR A 9 -13.77 21.28 -2.43
CA TYR A 9 -14.76 20.22 -2.28
C TYR A 9 -14.12 18.82 -2.28
N ILE A 10 -13.24 18.52 -3.24
CA ILE A 10 -12.53 17.23 -3.30
C ILE A 10 -11.63 17.05 -2.07
N LYS A 11 -10.94 18.11 -1.63
CA LYS A 11 -10.09 18.08 -0.44
C LYS A 11 -10.91 17.76 0.81
N GLY A 12 -12.06 18.43 1.00
CA GLY A 12 -12.98 18.15 2.09
C GLY A 12 -13.52 16.72 2.05
N ARG A 13 -13.94 16.26 0.87
CA ARG A 13 -14.42 14.88 0.69
C ARG A 13 -13.35 13.84 1.04
N ARG A 14 -12.08 14.05 0.65
CA ARG A 14 -10.97 13.14 1.02
C ARG A 14 -10.74 13.02 2.52
N VAL A 15 -11.11 14.02 3.31
CA VAL A 15 -10.96 14.00 4.76
C VAL A 15 -12.16 13.30 5.41
N ASN A 16 -13.38 13.62 4.94
CA ASN A 16 -14.62 13.21 5.59
C ASN A 16 -15.17 11.85 5.11
N ASP A 17 -14.73 11.36 3.95
CA ASP A 17 -15.21 10.11 3.33
C ASP A 17 -14.03 9.12 3.19
N PRO A 18 -13.87 8.17 4.14
CA PRO A 18 -12.79 7.19 4.13
C PRO A 18 -12.76 6.32 2.86
N GLU A 19 -13.92 5.98 2.31
CA GLU A 19 -14.02 5.18 1.09
C GLU A 19 -13.50 5.96 -0.11
N PHE A 20 -13.92 7.23 -0.25
CA PHE A 20 -13.41 8.11 -1.29
C PHE A 20 -11.92 8.36 -1.15
N ARG A 21 -11.42 8.52 0.09
CA ARG A 21 -9.98 8.62 0.37
C ARG A 21 -9.24 7.38 -0.11
N GLN A 22 -9.71 6.18 0.25
CA GLN A 22 -9.07 4.93 -0.13
C GLN A 22 -9.10 4.71 -1.66
N ALA A 23 -10.21 5.07 -2.31
CA ALA A 23 -10.33 5.03 -3.76
C ALA A 23 -9.36 6.02 -4.44
N CYS A 24 -9.18 7.23 -3.90
CA CYS A 24 -8.20 8.20 -4.39
C CYS A 24 -6.76 7.67 -4.26
N ILE A 25 -6.41 7.11 -3.10
CA ILE A 25 -5.09 6.52 -2.83
C ILE A 25 -4.81 5.39 -3.83
N THR A 26 -5.75 4.47 -3.99
CA THR A 26 -5.62 3.31 -4.89
C THR A 26 -5.47 3.75 -6.35
N ARG A 27 -6.24 4.73 -6.81
CA ARG A 27 -6.10 5.30 -8.17
C ARG A 27 -4.72 5.94 -8.38
N ALA A 28 -4.24 6.71 -7.39
CA ALA A 28 -2.92 7.32 -7.47
C ALA A 28 -1.80 6.27 -7.52
N ALA A 29 -1.91 5.23 -6.69
CA ALA A 29 -0.96 4.11 -6.66
C ALA A 29 -0.94 3.32 -7.97
N ASN A 30 -2.10 2.93 -8.49
CA ASN A 30 -2.21 2.23 -9.79
C ASN A 30 -1.64 3.08 -10.94
N ARG A 31 -1.87 4.40 -10.93
CA ARG A 31 -1.26 5.31 -11.90
C ARG A 31 0.26 5.35 -11.77
N ALA A 32 0.80 5.39 -10.55
CA ALA A 32 2.23 5.39 -10.31
C ALA A 32 2.89 4.05 -10.73
N ALA A 33 2.22 2.92 -10.48
CA ALA A 33 2.67 1.60 -10.94
C ALA A 33 2.69 1.52 -12.48
N LYS A 34 1.61 1.95 -13.14
CA LYS A 34 1.53 2.00 -14.61
C LYS A 34 2.64 2.86 -15.23
N LYS A 35 2.98 4.01 -14.61
CA LYS A 35 4.10 4.86 -15.06
C LYS A 35 5.47 4.17 -14.98
N ARG A 36 5.61 3.14 -14.14
CA ARG A 36 6.81 2.31 -14.02
C ARG A 36 6.74 1.05 -14.88
N ASN A 37 5.74 0.93 -15.76
CA ASN A 37 5.46 -0.27 -16.56
C ASN A 37 5.28 -1.54 -15.71
N ALA A 38 4.86 -1.39 -14.45
CA ALA A 38 4.52 -2.55 -13.62
C ALA A 38 3.18 -3.13 -14.08
N GLU A 39 3.13 -4.45 -14.20
CA GLU A 39 1.90 -5.18 -14.54
C GLU A 39 0.89 -5.14 -13.40
N GLY A 40 -0.40 -5.21 -13.74
CA GLY A 40 -1.46 -5.39 -12.77
C GLY A 40 -2.00 -4.13 -12.11
N PHE A 41 -3.11 -4.32 -11.41
CA PHE A 41 -3.79 -3.30 -10.62
C PHE A 41 -4.52 -3.95 -9.46
N TYR A 42 -4.86 -3.14 -8.46
CA TYR A 42 -5.65 -3.59 -7.33
C TYR A 42 -6.76 -2.57 -7.00
N THR A 43 -7.75 -3.03 -6.26
CA THR A 43 -8.88 -2.24 -5.76
C THR A 43 -8.79 -2.05 -4.25
N PRO A 44 -9.52 -1.07 -3.66
CA PRO A 44 -9.66 -0.98 -2.20
C PRO A 44 -10.10 -2.28 -1.54
N GLN A 45 -10.98 -3.04 -2.21
CA GLN A 45 -11.50 -4.32 -1.73
C GLN A 45 -10.40 -5.40 -1.66
N ASP A 46 -9.44 -5.38 -2.60
CA ASP A 46 -8.31 -6.30 -2.57
C ASP A 46 -7.41 -6.04 -1.36
N ILE A 47 -7.19 -4.77 -1.00
CA ILE A 47 -6.43 -4.39 0.20
C ILE A 47 -7.14 -4.87 1.47
N GLU A 48 -8.46 -4.76 1.52
CA GLU A 48 -9.21 -5.25 2.67
C GLU A 48 -9.13 -6.77 2.80
N ARG A 49 -9.23 -7.51 1.68
CA ARG A 49 -9.02 -8.96 1.65
C ARG A 49 -7.62 -9.35 2.12
N ILE A 50 -6.58 -8.64 1.67
CA ILE A 50 -5.19 -8.87 2.12
C ILE A 50 -5.09 -8.64 3.63
N ASN A 51 -5.63 -7.51 4.13
CA ASN A 51 -5.53 -7.20 5.55
C ASN A 51 -6.30 -8.20 6.42
N ALA A 52 -7.46 -8.67 5.97
CA ALA A 52 -8.22 -9.72 6.62
C ALA A 52 -7.44 -11.04 6.67
N ARG A 53 -6.81 -11.45 5.55
CA ARG A 53 -5.93 -12.64 5.50
C ARG A 53 -4.71 -12.52 6.42
N GLN A 54 -4.23 -11.30 6.65
CA GLN A 54 -3.16 -11.01 7.61
C GLN A 54 -3.68 -10.84 9.05
N ASN A 55 -4.93 -11.19 9.34
CA ASN A 55 -5.56 -11.05 10.66
C ASN A 55 -5.53 -9.61 11.21
N TYR A 56 -5.58 -8.60 10.34
CA TYR A 56 -5.45 -7.19 10.70
C TYR A 56 -4.15 -6.90 11.48
N LYS A 57 -3.07 -7.61 11.12
CA LYS A 57 -1.75 -7.44 11.69
C LYS A 57 -0.72 -7.20 10.59
N CYS A 58 0.31 -6.44 10.95
CA CYS A 58 1.51 -6.25 10.14
C CYS A 58 2.22 -7.60 10.00
N VAL A 59 2.49 -8.06 8.77
CA VAL A 59 3.18 -9.34 8.53
C VAL A 59 4.62 -9.36 9.05
N GLU A 60 5.20 -8.19 9.30
CA GLU A 60 6.60 -8.08 9.74
C GLU A 60 6.77 -8.03 11.26
N CYS A 61 5.84 -7.43 12.00
CA CYS A 61 5.97 -7.27 13.46
C CYS A 61 4.74 -7.68 14.27
N GLY A 62 3.64 -8.06 13.61
CA GLY A 62 2.40 -8.45 14.29
C GLY A 62 1.56 -7.30 14.84
N TRP A 63 2.01 -6.03 14.72
CA TRP A 63 1.26 -4.87 15.21
C TRP A 63 -0.08 -4.70 14.47
N SER A 64 -1.11 -4.22 15.18
CA SER A 64 -2.45 -4.01 14.63
C SER A 64 -2.46 -3.00 13.47
N THR A 65 -3.05 -3.39 12.35
CA THR A 65 -3.20 -2.55 11.14
C THR A 65 -4.62 -1.99 11.01
N LYS A 66 -5.44 -2.06 12.08
CA LYS A 66 -6.82 -1.55 12.07
C LYS A 66 -6.91 -0.03 11.96
N TYR A 67 -5.97 0.68 12.60
CA TYR A 67 -5.98 2.15 12.66
C TYR A 67 -5.06 2.78 11.61
N GLU A 68 -3.84 2.27 11.50
CA GLU A 68 -2.84 2.81 10.58
C GLU A 68 -2.11 1.66 9.87
N ARG A 69 -2.07 1.76 8.55
CA ARG A 69 -1.53 0.71 7.68
C ARG A 69 -1.05 1.28 6.36
N HIS A 70 0.02 0.71 5.83
CA HIS A 70 0.52 0.99 4.49
C HIS A 70 0.38 -0.26 3.62
N VAL A 71 0.06 -0.05 2.34
CA VAL A 71 0.12 -1.08 1.30
C VAL A 71 1.53 -1.09 0.74
N ASP A 72 2.19 -2.23 0.81
CA ASP A 72 3.57 -2.42 0.37
C ASP A 72 3.64 -3.53 -0.69
N HIS A 73 4.61 -3.42 -1.59
CA HIS A 73 4.91 -4.45 -2.59
C HIS A 73 5.95 -5.42 -2.03
N ILE A 74 5.64 -6.72 -1.94
CA ILE A 74 6.54 -7.77 -1.46
C ILE A 74 7.85 -7.74 -2.25
N MET A 75 7.76 -7.86 -3.57
CA MET A 75 8.81 -7.46 -4.50
C MET A 75 8.61 -5.98 -4.87
N PRO A 76 9.54 -5.07 -4.53
CA PRO A 76 9.41 -3.65 -4.88
C PRO A 76 9.25 -3.43 -6.40
N LEU A 77 8.42 -2.44 -6.78
CA LEU A 77 8.29 -2.06 -8.19
C LEU A 77 9.62 -1.66 -8.84
N ALA A 78 10.54 -1.07 -8.07
CA ALA A 78 11.88 -0.70 -8.54
C ALA A 78 12.77 -1.90 -8.89
N LEU A 79 12.41 -3.10 -8.41
CA LEU A 79 13.12 -4.36 -8.66
C LEU A 79 12.29 -5.29 -9.57
N GLY A 80 11.36 -4.74 -10.35
CA GLY A 80 10.54 -5.51 -11.29
C GLY A 80 9.30 -6.19 -10.68
N GLY A 81 8.93 -5.83 -9.45
CA GLY A 81 7.70 -6.31 -8.83
C GLY A 81 6.43 -5.87 -9.58
N SER A 82 5.39 -6.70 -9.53
CA SER A 82 4.08 -6.39 -10.11
C SER A 82 3.21 -5.56 -9.15
N ASN A 83 2.15 -4.97 -9.66
CA ASN A 83 1.12 -4.29 -8.88
C ASN A 83 -0.15 -5.15 -8.72
N TRP A 84 -0.04 -6.45 -8.95
CA TRP A 84 -1.11 -7.42 -8.67
C TRP A 84 -1.29 -7.61 -7.17
N PRO A 85 -2.51 -7.89 -6.68
CA PRO A 85 -2.77 -8.18 -5.27
C PRO A 85 -1.90 -9.30 -4.68
N SER A 86 -1.43 -10.25 -5.51
CA SER A 86 -0.52 -11.32 -5.10
C SER A 86 0.87 -10.83 -4.68
N ASN A 87 1.31 -9.66 -5.16
CA ASN A 87 2.57 -9.03 -4.77
C ASN A 87 2.38 -7.95 -3.69
N LEU A 88 1.18 -7.82 -3.11
CA LEU A 88 0.89 -6.81 -2.10
C LEU A 88 0.82 -7.43 -0.71
N GLN A 89 1.25 -6.64 0.28
CA GLN A 89 1.14 -6.93 1.70
C GLN A 89 0.75 -5.66 2.47
N VAL A 90 0.24 -5.84 3.68
CA VAL A 90 -0.06 -4.72 4.59
C VAL A 90 0.98 -4.66 5.71
N LEU A 91 1.62 -3.50 5.85
CA LEU A 91 2.63 -3.24 6.87
C LEU A 91 2.19 -2.08 7.78
N CYS A 92 2.67 -2.08 9.02
CA CYS A 92 2.63 -0.86 9.83
C CYS A 92 3.61 0.18 9.24
N PRO A 93 3.43 1.48 9.51
CA PRO A 93 4.29 2.54 8.97
C PRO A 93 5.78 2.30 9.26
N ILE A 94 6.11 1.85 10.48
CA ILE A 94 7.49 1.62 10.92
C ILE A 94 8.15 0.50 10.10
N CYS A 95 7.49 -0.65 9.95
CA CYS A 95 8.04 -1.77 9.18
C CYS A 95 8.14 -1.43 7.69
N ASN A 96 7.14 -0.74 7.15
CA ASN A 96 7.16 -0.26 5.77
C ASN A 96 8.37 0.66 5.49
N LEU A 97 8.62 1.63 6.38
CA LEU A 97 9.78 2.52 6.27
C LEU A 97 11.11 1.77 6.38
N LYS A 98 11.21 0.79 7.29
CA LYS A 98 12.41 -0.05 7.44
C LYS A 98 12.67 -0.92 6.22
N LYS A 99 11.62 -1.48 5.59
CA LYS A 99 11.72 -2.29 4.37
C LYS A 99 12.18 -1.45 3.19
N GLY A 100 11.49 -0.34 2.92
CA GLY A 100 11.77 0.50 1.75
C GLY A 100 11.72 -0.30 0.44
N ALA A 101 12.69 -0.05 -0.44
CA ALA A 101 12.80 -0.73 -1.74
C ALA A 101 13.73 -1.96 -1.73
N LYS A 102 13.97 -2.57 -0.56
CA LYS A 102 14.83 -3.76 -0.46
C LYS A 102 14.16 -4.98 -1.08
N HIS A 103 14.98 -5.87 -1.66
CA HIS A 103 14.53 -7.18 -2.09
C HIS A 103 14.01 -7.97 -0.87
N PRO A 104 12.94 -8.78 -1.01
CA PRO A 104 12.34 -9.51 0.12
C PRO A 104 13.34 -10.43 0.83
N ILE A 105 14.25 -11.07 0.09
CA ILE A 105 15.31 -11.92 0.68
C ILE A 105 16.27 -11.08 1.53
N ASP A 106 16.78 -9.96 1.00
CA ASP A 106 17.70 -9.08 1.73
C ASP A 106 17.05 -8.53 3.00
N PHE A 107 15.77 -8.16 2.91
CA PHE A 107 15.04 -7.69 4.07
C PHE A 107 14.80 -8.80 5.09
N ALA A 108 14.51 -10.03 4.65
CA ALA A 108 14.36 -11.17 5.55
C ALA A 108 15.69 -11.53 6.25
N LEU A 109 16.82 -11.51 5.54
CA LEU A 109 18.17 -11.67 6.10
C LEU A 109 18.47 -10.57 7.13
N GLN A 110 18.21 -9.30 6.80
CA GLN A 110 18.40 -8.18 7.73
C GLN A 110 17.58 -8.34 9.02
N ARG A 111 16.42 -9.01 8.93
CA ARG A 111 15.54 -9.29 10.07
C ARG A 111 15.89 -10.58 10.81
N GLY A 112 16.90 -11.33 10.38
CA GLY A 112 17.31 -12.61 10.97
C GLY A 112 16.30 -13.74 10.73
N ARG A 113 15.53 -13.68 9.63
CA ARG A 113 14.52 -14.69 9.29
C ARG A 113 15.02 -15.76 8.32
N LEU A 114 16.20 -15.56 7.75
CA LEU A 114 16.88 -16.51 6.88
C LEU A 114 18.29 -16.70 7.47
N VAL A 115 18.72 -17.96 7.60
CA VAL A 115 20.04 -18.39 8.08
C VAL A 115 20.65 -19.36 7.09
#